data_AF-A0A672PGP2-F1
#
_entry.id   AF-A0A672PGP2-F1
#
_cell.length_a   1.000
_cell.length_b   1.000
_cell.length_c   1.000
_cell.angle_alpha   90.00
_cell.angle_beta   90.00
_cell.angle_gamma   90.00
#
_symmetry.space_group_name_H-M   'P 1'
#
loop_
_entity.id
_entity.type
_entity.pdbx_description
1 polymer ?
#
loop_
_entity_poly.entity_id
_entity_poly.type
_entity_poly.pdbx_seq_one_letter_code
_entity_poly.pdbx_strand_id
1 'polypeptide(L)'
;MPAIHFSFCIQVVGFIVSMLQRACVSLKRGTDSPVESQTLSMGMGLVATLLSGALTADDYSSMDELLPHLEQISQKHPEPVIQELASDLRATIATHGAYRPKPVPKTATQHSTTAGGIPDCGNSEPSSSKAFSEWLLEACDPDVPSRAVALRSLTRSVRDRDKEALQNKDKLLTLFLENLEHEDSFVYLSAIQGLAVLADSFPEQILQRLLGEYQTGATVGSPKRERSLETRLKVGEVLMRASRLTPHYGRPLIGVSVRASSFSNLGELCQCLNFSLGPLAQEVLSTCLTALIKMDKEAEVRRAAVHVIALVLRGLSDKTTQVLGDVLLELYRALKWVVRSDPDEVAVIHAQLALEELNDVMRRFIFPQQKLEKKIVVLP
;
A
#
# COMPACT_ATOMS: atom_id res chain seq x y z
N MET A 1 -19.67 12.44 -5.69
CA MET A 1 -18.36 12.10 -5.12
C MET A 1 -18.20 12.43 -3.63
N PRO A 2 -18.61 13.59 -3.07
CA PRO A 2 -18.40 13.88 -1.64
C PRO A 2 -19.18 12.93 -0.71
N ALA A 3 -20.39 12.52 -1.07
CA ALA A 3 -21.23 11.66 -0.23
C ALA A 3 -20.67 10.24 0.03
N ILE A 4 -19.91 9.67 -0.92
CA ILE A 4 -19.34 8.31 -0.78
C ILE A 4 -18.08 8.35 0.09
N HIS A 5 -17.24 9.38 -0.09
CA HIS A 5 -16.07 9.62 0.78
C HIS A 5 -16.50 9.87 2.23
N PHE A 6 -17.52 10.72 2.40
CA PHE A 6 -18.12 11.02 3.69
C PHE A 6 -18.72 9.78 4.37
N SER A 7 -19.47 8.95 3.62
CA SER A 7 -20.02 7.70 4.15
C SER A 7 -18.94 6.68 4.54
N PHE A 8 -17.82 6.62 3.83
CA PHE A 8 -16.69 5.75 4.17
C PHE A 8 -15.96 6.26 5.42
N CYS A 9 -15.73 7.58 5.51
CA CYS A 9 -15.10 8.20 6.68
C CYS A 9 -15.90 7.90 7.96
N ILE A 10 -17.22 8.06 7.93
CA ILE A 10 -18.11 7.74 9.07
C ILE A 10 -18.00 6.26 9.49
N GLN A 11 -18.01 5.32 8.53
CA GLN A 11 -17.91 3.89 8.84
C GLN A 11 -16.55 3.52 9.46
N VAL A 12 -15.46 4.07 8.93
CA VAL A 12 -14.11 3.85 9.46
C VAL A 12 -13.97 4.48 10.85
N VAL A 13 -14.47 5.69 11.05
CA VAL A 13 -14.46 6.36 12.36
C VAL A 13 -15.25 5.56 13.40
N GLY A 14 -16.45 5.06 13.06
CA GLY A 14 -17.24 4.22 13.98
C GLY A 14 -16.54 2.92 14.38
N PHE A 15 -15.78 2.32 13.46
CA PHE A 15 -14.94 1.16 13.75
C PHE A 15 -13.79 1.52 14.71
N ILE A 16 -13.10 2.64 14.47
CA ILE A 16 -12.02 3.13 15.33
C ILE A 16 -12.55 3.47 16.73
N VAL A 17 -13.71 4.14 16.83
CA VAL A 17 -14.38 4.44 18.11
C VAL A 17 -14.57 3.16 18.92
N SER A 18 -15.07 2.09 18.29
CA SER A 18 -15.26 0.79 18.95
C SER A 18 -13.94 0.19 19.47
N MET A 19 -12.84 0.34 18.71
CA MET A 19 -11.51 -0.13 19.10
C MET A 19 -10.94 0.67 20.28
N LEU A 20 -11.03 2.00 20.25
CA LEU A 20 -10.54 2.87 21.32
C LEU A 20 -11.40 2.73 22.59
N GLN A 21 -12.72 2.58 22.45
CA GLN A 21 -13.62 2.31 23.57
C GLN A 21 -13.27 1.00 24.27
N ARG A 22 -12.98 -0.06 23.50
CA ARG A 22 -12.55 -1.33 24.07
C ARG A 22 -11.25 -1.17 24.87
N ALA A 23 -10.25 -0.49 24.30
CA ALA A 23 -9.00 -0.18 25.00
C ALA A 23 -9.22 0.66 26.27
N CYS A 24 -10.12 1.64 26.22
CA CYS A 24 -10.50 2.48 27.37
C CYS A 24 -11.14 1.67 28.52
N VAL A 25 -11.92 0.63 28.22
CA VAL A 25 -12.54 -0.24 29.22
C VAL A 25 -11.48 -1.13 29.89
N SER A 26 -10.53 -1.64 29.12
CA SER A 26 -9.45 -2.49 29.61
C SER A 26 -8.47 -1.73 30.51
N LEU A 27 -8.15 -0.49 30.13
CA LEU A 27 -7.40 0.45 30.98
C LEU A 27 -8.07 0.72 32.33
N LYS A 28 -9.41 0.83 32.36
CA LYS A 28 -10.16 1.02 33.62
C LYS A 28 -10.14 -0.22 34.51
N ARG A 29 -10.01 -1.42 33.94
CA ARG A 29 -9.97 -2.70 34.67
C ARG A 29 -8.56 -3.12 35.08
N GLY A 30 -7.51 -2.43 34.59
CA GLY A 30 -6.11 -2.77 34.87
C GLY A 30 -5.66 -4.10 34.25
N THR A 31 -6.42 -4.61 33.27
CA THR A 31 -6.09 -5.84 32.54
C THR A 31 -5.49 -5.44 31.21
N ASP A 32 -4.17 -5.41 31.12
CA ASP A 32 -3.46 -5.16 29.86
C ASP A 32 -3.27 -6.50 29.15
N SER A 33 -4.21 -6.87 28.28
CA SER A 33 -4.00 -8.03 27.42
C SER A 33 -3.22 -7.61 26.16
N PRO A 34 -2.30 -8.45 25.66
CA PRO A 34 -1.50 -8.13 24.47
C PRO A 34 -2.38 -7.88 23.23
N VAL A 35 -3.56 -8.51 23.17
CA VAL A 35 -4.56 -8.31 22.12
C VAL A 35 -5.16 -6.90 22.16
N GLU A 36 -5.38 -6.33 23.35
CA GLU A 36 -5.95 -4.99 23.51
C GLU A 36 -4.93 -3.90 23.19
N SER A 37 -3.67 -4.08 23.58
CA SER A 37 -2.57 -3.18 23.20
C SER A 37 -2.34 -3.16 21.69
N GLN A 38 -2.41 -4.32 21.03
CA GLN A 38 -2.36 -4.42 19.57
C GLN A 38 -3.58 -3.74 18.91
N THR A 39 -4.77 -3.94 19.47
CA THR A 39 -6.00 -3.28 18.98
C THR A 39 -5.87 -1.76 19.08
N LEU A 40 -5.40 -1.26 20.22
CA LEU A 40 -5.18 0.17 20.43
C LEU A 40 -4.18 0.73 19.42
N SER A 41 -3.05 0.06 19.23
CA SER A 41 -2.00 0.46 18.29
C SER A 41 -2.51 0.50 16.85
N MET A 42 -3.31 -0.49 16.44
CA MET A 42 -3.96 -0.53 15.13
C MET A 42 -4.99 0.60 14.96
N GLY A 43 -5.81 0.86 15.99
CA GLY A 43 -6.77 1.96 15.99
C GLY A 43 -6.10 3.32 15.85
N MET A 44 -5.02 3.55 16.60
CA MET A 44 -4.22 4.78 16.55
C MET A 44 -3.53 4.97 15.18
N GLY A 45 -3.01 3.89 14.58
CA GLY A 45 -2.44 3.92 13.24
C GLY A 45 -3.45 4.26 12.15
N LEU A 46 -4.69 3.78 12.28
CA LEU A 46 -5.78 4.12 11.36
C LEU A 46 -6.15 5.61 11.46
N VAL A 47 -6.24 6.17 12.67
CA VAL A 47 -6.48 7.62 12.85
C VAL A 47 -5.36 8.45 12.24
N ALA A 48 -4.09 8.10 12.49
CA ALA A 48 -2.94 8.79 11.91
C ALA A 48 -2.94 8.75 10.37
N THR A 49 -3.38 7.62 9.80
CA THR A 49 -3.49 7.45 8.34
C THR A 49 -4.61 8.31 7.77
N LEU A 50 -5.77 8.39 8.42
CA LEU A 50 -6.87 9.27 8.02
C LEU A 50 -6.44 10.75 8.03
N LEU A 51 -5.75 11.18 9.09
CA LEU A 51 -5.26 12.56 9.24
C LEU A 51 -4.12 12.92 8.28
N SER A 52 -3.47 11.93 7.66
CA SER A 52 -2.47 12.15 6.62
C SER A 52 -3.08 12.43 5.24
N GLY A 53 -4.38 12.21 5.06
CA GLY A 53 -5.12 12.49 3.84
C GLY A 53 -5.62 13.93 3.71
N ALA A 54 -6.18 14.26 2.55
CA ALA A 54 -6.86 15.55 2.33
C ALA A 54 -8.31 15.47 2.87
N LEU A 55 -8.51 15.91 4.11
CA LEU A 55 -9.80 15.89 4.81
C LEU A 55 -10.59 17.20 4.63
N THR A 56 -11.91 17.09 4.56
CA THR A 56 -12.86 18.21 4.55
C THR A 56 -13.32 18.58 5.97
N ALA A 57 -13.97 19.74 6.15
CA ALA A 57 -14.51 20.15 7.45
C ALA A 57 -15.55 19.14 7.99
N ASP A 58 -16.36 18.56 7.11
CA ASP A 58 -17.35 17.54 7.46
C ASP A 58 -16.69 16.25 7.95
N ASP A 59 -15.53 15.87 7.38
CA ASP A 59 -14.76 14.70 7.83
C ASP A 59 -14.22 14.92 9.26
N TYR A 60 -13.70 16.11 9.59
CA TYR A 60 -13.27 16.44 10.96
C TYR A 60 -14.43 16.41 11.96
N SER A 61 -15.60 16.93 11.59
CA SER A 61 -16.78 16.87 12.46
C SER A 61 -17.23 15.44 12.77
N SER A 62 -16.99 14.50 11.85
CA SER A 62 -17.25 13.08 12.08
C SER A 62 -16.26 12.45 13.06
N MET A 63 -15.05 13.01 13.18
CA MET A 63 -13.98 12.53 14.07
C MET A 63 -14.08 13.07 15.50
N ASP A 64 -15.00 14.00 15.78
CA ASP A 64 -15.23 14.53 17.14
C ASP A 64 -15.57 13.43 18.15
N GLU A 65 -16.19 12.33 17.71
CA GLU A 65 -16.49 11.16 18.53
C GLU A 65 -15.23 10.45 19.08
N LEU A 66 -14.06 10.66 18.46
CA LEU A 66 -12.78 10.08 18.89
C LEU A 66 -12.13 10.87 20.03
N LEU A 67 -12.42 12.16 20.15
CA LEU A 67 -11.79 13.07 21.12
C LEU A 67 -11.87 12.60 22.58
N PRO A 68 -13.03 12.17 23.14
CA PRO A 68 -13.11 11.74 24.53
C PRO A 68 -12.30 10.46 24.80
N HIS A 69 -12.17 9.59 23.79
CA HIS A 69 -11.42 8.35 23.91
C HIS A 69 -9.91 8.59 23.85
N LEU A 70 -9.46 9.43 22.92
CA LEU A 70 -8.07 9.86 22.83
C LEU A 70 -7.63 10.62 24.09
N GLU A 71 -8.51 11.46 24.66
CA GLU A 71 -8.24 12.12 25.94
C GLU A 71 -8.05 11.11 27.07
N GLN A 72 -8.93 10.12 27.18
CA GLN A 72 -8.82 9.09 28.20
C GLN A 72 -7.52 8.27 28.07
N ILE A 73 -7.13 7.91 26.83
CA ILE A 73 -5.90 7.18 26.55
C ILE A 73 -4.68 8.05 26.88
N SER A 74 -4.70 9.33 26.50
CA SER A 74 -3.61 10.27 26.78
C SER A 74 -3.31 10.45 28.28
N GLN A 75 -4.32 10.29 29.14
CA GLN A 75 -4.17 10.50 30.58
C GLN A 75 -3.91 9.21 31.37
N LYS A 76 -4.38 8.05 30.88
CA LYS A 76 -4.46 6.82 31.68
C LYS A 76 -3.63 5.66 31.15
N HIS A 77 -3.08 5.74 29.94
CA HIS A 77 -2.29 4.65 29.38
C HIS A 77 -0.93 4.51 30.11
N PRO A 78 -0.44 3.31 30.44
CA PRO A 78 0.82 3.15 31.18
C PRO A 78 2.06 3.59 30.36
N GLU A 79 1.98 3.50 29.04
CA GLU A 79 3.09 3.83 28.13
C GLU A 79 3.05 5.32 27.67
N PRO A 80 4.12 6.11 27.91
CA PRO A 80 4.13 7.55 27.62
C PRO A 80 4.10 7.86 26.13
N VAL A 81 4.63 6.97 25.29
CA VAL A 81 4.61 7.12 23.82
C VAL A 81 3.18 7.09 23.28
N ILE A 82 2.34 6.20 23.84
CA ILE A 82 0.92 6.11 23.47
C ILE A 82 0.15 7.32 24.03
N GLN A 83 0.54 7.83 25.20
CA GLN A 83 -0.06 9.06 25.74
C GLN A 83 0.20 10.27 24.83
N GLU A 84 1.46 10.45 24.40
CA GLU A 84 1.88 11.52 23.49
C GLU A 84 1.18 11.39 22.14
N LEU A 85 1.15 10.20 21.55
CA LEU A 85 0.44 9.95 20.29
C LEU A 85 -1.05 10.25 20.41
N ALA A 86 -1.71 9.86 21.50
CA ALA A 86 -3.12 10.17 21.72
C ALA A 86 -3.37 11.68 21.88
N SER A 87 -2.47 12.38 22.57
CA SER A 87 -2.50 13.84 22.70
C SER A 87 -2.34 14.54 21.35
N ASP A 88 -1.41 14.07 20.52
CA ASP A 88 -1.11 14.62 19.20
C ASP A 88 -2.27 14.42 18.20
N LEU A 89 -2.84 13.21 18.16
CA LEU A 89 -4.02 12.94 17.33
C LEU A 89 -5.22 13.76 17.80
N ARG A 90 -5.42 13.88 19.12
CA ARG A 90 -6.48 14.73 19.69
C ARG A 90 -6.30 16.19 19.31
N ALA A 91 -5.09 16.74 19.44
CA ALA A 91 -4.80 18.12 19.08
C ALA A 91 -4.99 18.38 17.58
N THR A 92 -4.59 17.42 16.73
CA THR A 92 -4.76 17.53 15.27
C THR A 92 -6.25 17.51 14.88
N ILE A 93 -7.05 16.63 15.48
CA ILE A 93 -8.50 16.56 15.25
C ILE A 93 -9.18 17.83 15.77
N ALA A 94 -8.94 18.21 17.03
CA ALA A 94 -9.60 19.36 17.68
C ALA A 94 -9.26 20.71 17.03
N THR A 95 -8.12 20.81 16.32
CA THR A 95 -7.72 22.02 15.59
C THR A 95 -8.06 21.96 14.09
N HIS A 96 -8.81 20.95 13.65
CA HIS A 96 -9.14 20.69 12.24
C HIS A 96 -7.90 20.71 11.33
N GLY A 97 -6.77 20.18 11.83
CA GLY A 97 -5.50 20.11 11.12
C GLY A 97 -4.67 21.40 11.10
N ALA A 98 -5.06 22.46 11.82
CA ALA A 98 -4.26 23.69 11.95
C ALA A 98 -2.97 23.46 12.77
N TYR A 99 -3.00 22.51 13.70
CA TYR A 99 -1.81 21.99 14.36
C TYR A 99 -1.40 20.66 13.70
N ARG A 100 -0.13 20.59 13.26
CA ARG A 100 0.50 19.33 12.82
C ARG A 100 1.71 19.08 13.71
N PRO A 101 1.69 18.04 14.56
CA PRO A 101 2.86 17.69 15.36
C PRO A 101 4.03 17.31 14.44
N LYS A 102 5.26 17.53 14.92
CA LYS A 102 6.46 17.04 14.23
C LYS A 102 6.33 15.52 14.07
N PRO A 103 6.71 14.93 12.93
CA PRO A 103 6.46 13.52 12.66
C PRO A 103 7.07 12.65 13.76
N VAL A 104 6.20 12.08 14.60
CA VAL A 104 6.58 11.06 15.58
C VAL A 104 7.09 9.85 14.77
N PRO A 105 8.28 9.31 15.05
CA PRO A 105 8.75 8.10 14.40
C PRO A 105 7.72 7.00 14.65
N LYS A 106 7.36 6.27 13.58
CA LYS A 106 6.39 5.17 13.55
C LYS A 106 6.62 4.19 14.73
N THR A 107 5.94 4.40 15.86
CA THR A 107 6.14 3.66 17.12
C THR A 107 4.83 3.04 17.63
N ALA A 108 3.96 2.60 16.71
CA ALA A 108 2.82 1.73 17.04
C ALA A 108 3.03 0.27 16.59
N THR A 109 4.29 -0.14 16.37
CA THR A 109 4.61 -1.52 15.91
C THR A 109 5.63 -2.24 16.79
N GLN A 110 6.03 -1.67 17.93
CA GLN A 110 7.05 -2.27 18.79
C GLN A 110 6.56 -2.26 20.23
N HIS A 111 6.11 -3.41 20.75
CA HIS A 111 6.42 -3.89 22.09
C HIS A 111 5.88 -5.32 22.35
N SER A 112 6.81 -6.28 22.31
CA SER A 112 6.97 -7.40 23.25
C SER A 112 8.35 -7.99 22.90
N THR A 113 9.43 -7.75 23.64
CA THR A 113 9.71 -8.32 24.97
C THR A 113 10.67 -7.45 25.81
N THR A 114 10.27 -7.17 27.06
CA THR A 114 11.11 -6.74 28.21
C THR A 114 11.93 -7.95 28.72
N ALA A 115 13.12 -7.88 29.34
CA ALA A 115 13.66 -6.99 30.38
C ALA A 115 15.20 -7.13 30.44
N GLY A 116 16.02 -6.19 30.91
CA GLY A 116 15.76 -4.92 31.58
C GLY A 116 17.05 -4.14 31.86
N GLY A 117 16.90 -2.98 32.50
CA GLY A 117 18.00 -2.17 33.06
C GLY A 117 18.33 -0.90 32.27
N ILE A 118 17.61 0.18 32.59
CA ILE A 118 17.88 1.57 32.17
C ILE A 118 19.08 2.11 33.00
N PRO A 119 19.94 3.02 32.49
CA PRO A 119 19.63 4.45 32.63
C PRO A 119 19.66 5.22 31.31
N ASP A 120 18.63 6.04 31.16
CA ASP A 120 18.49 7.15 30.23
C ASP A 120 19.32 8.32 30.75
N CYS A 121 20.12 8.92 29.87
CA CYS A 121 20.22 10.36 29.63
C CYS A 121 21.55 10.66 28.94
N GLY A 122 21.47 11.05 27.68
CA GLY A 122 22.60 11.61 26.96
C GLY A 122 22.26 11.92 25.53
N ASN A 123 21.78 13.14 25.29
CA ASN A 123 22.01 13.82 24.02
C ASN A 123 23.52 13.80 23.73
N SER A 124 23.93 12.80 22.99
CA SER A 124 25.15 12.80 22.22
C SER A 124 24.85 11.98 20.99
N GLU A 125 24.65 12.66 19.86
CA GLU A 125 25.18 12.13 18.62
C GLU A 125 26.55 11.51 18.93
N PRO A 126 26.80 10.21 18.64
CA PRO A 126 28.13 9.84 18.25
C PRO A 126 28.31 10.47 16.88
N SER A 127 28.89 11.66 16.87
CA SER A 127 29.61 12.22 15.74
C SER A 127 30.83 11.34 15.42
N SER A 128 30.57 10.07 15.11
CA SER A 128 31.46 9.16 14.41
C SER A 128 30.62 8.55 13.31
N SER A 129 30.79 9.01 12.07
CA SER A 129 30.16 8.37 10.93
C SER A 129 30.62 6.91 10.91
N LYS A 130 29.77 6.00 11.39
CA LYS A 130 30.05 4.57 11.37
C LYS A 130 30.38 4.19 9.92
N ALA A 131 31.51 3.54 9.70
CA ALA A 131 32.01 3.29 8.36
C ALA A 131 31.03 2.39 7.58
N PHE A 132 30.92 2.59 6.27
CA PHE A 132 30.03 1.78 5.43
C PHE A 132 30.29 0.27 5.56
N SER A 133 31.55 -0.12 5.73
CA SER A 133 31.96 -1.52 5.98
C SER A 133 31.40 -2.11 7.27
N GLU A 134 31.25 -1.30 8.31
CA GLU A 134 30.69 -1.75 9.60
C GLU A 134 29.18 -1.98 9.47
N TRP A 135 28.48 -1.13 8.72
CA TRP A 135 27.07 -1.35 8.40
C TRP A 135 26.84 -2.62 7.57
N LEU A 136 27.74 -2.94 6.64
CA LEU A 136 27.67 -4.21 5.90
C LEU A 136 27.80 -5.43 6.81
N LEU A 137 28.65 -5.35 7.84
CA LEU A 137 28.85 -6.44 8.80
C LEU A 137 27.62 -6.61 9.71
N GLU A 138 27.09 -5.51 10.22
CA GLU A 138 25.92 -5.49 11.11
C GLU A 138 24.63 -5.87 10.39
N ALA A 139 24.55 -5.71 9.06
CA ALA A 139 23.45 -6.22 8.24
C ALA A 139 23.42 -7.77 8.15
N CYS A 140 24.41 -8.44 8.73
CA CYS A 140 24.47 -9.90 8.91
C CYS A 140 24.40 -10.31 10.39
N ASP A 141 24.12 -9.36 11.30
CA ASP A 141 24.05 -9.65 12.73
C ASP A 141 22.86 -10.60 13.05
N PRO A 142 23.03 -11.58 13.95
CA PRO A 142 21.92 -12.43 14.38
C PRO A 142 20.80 -11.66 15.09
N ASP A 143 21.09 -10.50 15.68
CA ASP A 143 20.10 -9.62 16.30
C ASP A 143 19.28 -8.88 15.23
N VAL A 144 17.98 -9.17 15.22
CA VAL A 144 17.00 -8.64 14.26
C VAL A 144 16.95 -7.10 14.26
N PRO A 145 16.86 -6.41 15.42
CA PRO A 145 16.95 -4.95 15.50
C PRO A 145 18.23 -4.38 14.87
N SER A 146 19.41 -4.90 15.27
CA SER A 146 20.71 -4.42 14.79
C SER A 146 20.82 -4.57 13.27
N ARG A 147 20.42 -5.74 12.77
CA ARG A 147 20.35 -6.03 11.34
C ARG A 147 19.42 -5.09 10.58
N ALA A 148 18.21 -4.86 11.08
CA ALA A 148 17.24 -3.96 10.45
C ALA A 148 17.71 -2.50 10.44
N VAL A 149 18.35 -2.02 11.51
CA VAL A 149 18.95 -0.68 11.57
C VAL A 149 20.07 -0.55 10.54
N ALA A 150 20.96 -1.54 10.45
CA ALA A 150 22.03 -1.54 9.47
C ALA A 150 21.53 -1.48 8.03
N LEU A 151 20.52 -2.29 7.67
CA LEU A 151 19.88 -2.23 6.36
C LEU A 151 19.28 -0.86 6.04
N ARG A 152 18.67 -0.19 7.03
CA ARG A 152 18.10 1.16 6.86
C ARG A 152 19.19 2.23 6.71
N SER A 153 20.29 2.12 7.45
CA SER A 153 21.46 2.99 7.31
C SER A 153 22.06 2.87 5.91
N LEU A 154 22.26 1.64 5.41
CA LEU A 154 22.73 1.38 4.04
C LEU A 154 21.75 1.95 2.99
N THR A 155 20.44 1.80 3.22
CA THR A 155 19.40 2.39 2.35
C THR A 155 19.51 3.91 2.29
N ARG A 156 19.77 4.56 3.43
CA ARG A 156 20.00 6.01 3.49
C ARG A 156 21.23 6.41 2.69
N SER A 157 22.34 5.69 2.83
CA SER A 157 23.55 5.96 2.04
C SER A 157 23.33 5.85 0.53
N VAL A 158 22.51 4.90 0.07
CA VAL A 158 22.12 4.83 -1.35
C VAL A 158 21.29 6.05 -1.75
N ARG A 159 20.31 6.45 -0.92
CA ARG A 159 19.45 7.61 -1.16
C ARG A 159 20.24 8.92 -1.24
N ASP A 160 21.18 9.10 -0.33
CA ASP A 160 22.03 10.28 -0.21
C ASP A 160 23.16 10.28 -1.26
N ARG A 161 23.22 9.23 -2.09
CA ARG A 161 24.19 9.01 -3.18
C ARG A 161 25.64 9.02 -2.69
N ASP A 162 25.88 8.43 -1.52
CA ASP A 162 27.22 8.25 -0.97
C ASP A 162 28.11 7.48 -1.94
N LYS A 163 29.35 7.95 -2.14
CA LYS A 163 30.29 7.35 -3.11
C LYS A 163 30.53 5.86 -2.87
N GLU A 164 30.65 5.46 -1.60
CA GLU A 164 30.88 4.06 -1.22
C GLU A 164 29.66 3.18 -1.51
N ALA A 165 28.45 3.69 -1.31
CA ALA A 165 27.21 2.99 -1.64
C ALA A 165 27.05 2.82 -3.17
N LEU A 166 27.38 3.86 -3.94
CA LEU A 166 27.33 3.80 -5.41
C LEU A 166 28.37 2.82 -5.98
N GLN A 167 29.57 2.75 -5.40
CA GLN A 167 30.63 1.83 -5.82
C GLN A 167 30.33 0.37 -5.46
N ASN A 168 29.58 0.12 -4.37
CA ASN A 168 29.27 -1.22 -3.87
C ASN A 168 27.83 -1.65 -4.16
N LYS A 169 27.16 -1.05 -5.15
CA LYS A 169 25.74 -1.32 -5.50
C LYS A 169 25.42 -2.81 -5.69
N ASP A 170 26.29 -3.58 -6.32
CA ASP A 170 26.06 -5.01 -6.58
C ASP A 170 26.11 -5.84 -5.29
N LYS A 171 27.00 -5.47 -4.36
CA LYS A 171 27.07 -6.10 -3.04
C LYS A 171 25.84 -5.76 -2.21
N LEU A 172 25.38 -4.50 -2.27
CA LEU A 172 24.16 -4.07 -1.60
C LEU A 172 22.92 -4.79 -2.16
N LEU A 173 22.85 -4.98 -3.48
CA LEU A 173 21.79 -5.75 -4.11
C LEU A 173 21.74 -7.17 -3.57
N THR A 174 22.88 -7.88 -3.58
CA THR A 174 22.96 -9.25 -3.05
C THR A 174 22.57 -9.30 -1.57
N LEU A 175 23.11 -8.39 -0.76
CA LEU A 175 22.80 -8.30 0.67
C LEU A 175 21.29 -8.12 0.90
N PHE A 176 20.64 -7.20 0.19
CA PHE A 176 19.20 -7.00 0.35
C PHE A 176 18.39 -8.19 -0.16
N LEU A 177 18.80 -8.86 -1.24
CA LEU A 177 18.13 -10.07 -1.72
C LEU A 177 18.23 -11.22 -0.70
N GLU A 178 19.39 -11.44 -0.10
CA GLU A 178 19.58 -12.44 0.95
C GLU A 178 18.73 -12.14 2.20
N ASN A 179 18.61 -10.87 2.56
CA ASN A 179 17.79 -10.41 3.67
C ASN A 179 16.28 -10.48 3.39
N LEU A 180 15.88 -10.68 2.14
CA LEU A 180 14.48 -10.82 1.74
C LEU A 180 13.92 -12.21 2.09
N GLU A 181 14.79 -13.22 2.19
CA GLU A 181 14.43 -14.58 2.64
C GLU A 181 14.28 -14.70 4.15
N HIS A 182 14.57 -13.63 4.90
CA HIS A 182 14.45 -13.63 6.35
C HIS A 182 12.99 -13.81 6.80
N GLU A 183 12.79 -14.59 7.85
CA GLU A 183 11.46 -14.87 8.43
C GLU A 183 10.89 -13.63 9.15
N ASP A 184 11.77 -12.84 9.78
CA ASP A 184 11.37 -11.62 10.49
C ASP A 184 10.99 -10.46 9.55
N SER A 185 9.84 -9.85 9.83
CA SER A 185 9.24 -8.79 9.03
C SER A 185 10.00 -7.48 9.04
N PHE A 186 10.66 -7.10 10.14
CA PHE A 186 11.44 -5.89 10.19
C PHE A 186 12.68 -5.99 9.29
N VAL A 187 13.26 -7.18 9.16
CA VAL A 187 14.43 -7.42 8.29
C VAL A 187 14.00 -7.42 6.83
N TYR A 188 13.03 -8.26 6.43
CA TYR A 188 12.66 -8.35 5.01
C TYR A 188 11.96 -7.06 4.51
N LEU A 189 11.20 -6.33 5.34
CA LEU A 189 10.64 -5.03 4.94
C LEU A 189 11.72 -3.96 4.77
N SER A 190 12.75 -3.97 5.63
CA SER A 190 13.90 -3.06 5.48
C SER A 190 14.68 -3.40 4.21
N ALA A 191 14.79 -4.68 3.85
CA ALA A 191 15.39 -5.12 2.60
C ALA A 191 14.57 -4.71 1.36
N ILE A 192 13.25 -4.88 1.39
CA ILE A 192 12.36 -4.42 0.30
C ILE A 192 12.51 -2.91 0.09
N GLN A 193 12.57 -2.14 1.18
CA GLN A 193 12.75 -0.68 1.12
C GLN A 193 14.12 -0.30 0.54
N GLY A 194 15.18 -1.04 0.90
CA GLY A 194 16.52 -0.87 0.34
C GLY A 194 16.56 -1.15 -1.16
N LEU A 195 15.99 -2.27 -1.60
CA LEU A 195 15.91 -2.64 -3.01
C LEU A 195 15.12 -1.63 -3.85
N ALA A 196 14.03 -1.06 -3.32
CA ALA A 196 13.28 -0.03 -4.02
C ALA A 196 14.15 1.21 -4.29
N VAL A 197 14.86 1.71 -3.26
CA VAL A 197 15.77 2.88 -3.39
C VAL A 197 16.94 2.57 -4.34
N LEU A 198 17.41 1.32 -4.34
CA LEU A 198 18.48 0.87 -5.23
C LEU A 198 18.00 0.78 -6.69
N ALA A 199 16.77 0.33 -6.91
CA ALA A 199 16.13 0.31 -8.22
C ALA A 199 15.85 1.73 -8.74
N ASP A 200 15.59 2.71 -7.87
CA ASP A 200 15.46 4.12 -8.27
C ASP A 200 16.79 4.72 -8.72
N SER A 201 17.87 4.31 -8.06
CA SER A 201 19.21 4.82 -8.35
C SER A 201 19.84 4.13 -9.56
N PHE A 202 19.50 2.86 -9.80
CA PHE A 202 20.09 2.00 -10.83
C PHE A 202 19.04 1.11 -11.53
N PRO A 203 18.06 1.68 -12.24
CA PRO A 203 16.87 0.96 -12.70
C PRO A 203 17.20 -0.22 -13.62
N GLU A 204 18.06 -0.05 -14.62
CA GLU A 204 18.26 -1.09 -15.65
C GLU A 204 18.84 -2.39 -15.09
N GLN A 205 19.90 -2.31 -14.29
CA GLN A 205 20.62 -3.47 -13.77
C GLN A 205 19.84 -4.17 -12.66
N ILE A 206 19.21 -3.40 -11.78
CA ILE A 206 18.51 -3.93 -10.61
C ILE A 206 17.17 -4.55 -11.01
N LEU A 207 16.42 -3.92 -11.93
CA LEU A 207 15.16 -4.50 -12.42
C LEU A 207 15.41 -5.81 -13.18
N GLN A 208 16.44 -5.88 -14.03
CA GLN A 208 16.84 -7.13 -14.71
C GLN A 208 17.10 -8.26 -13.70
N ARG A 209 17.84 -7.97 -12.62
CA ARG A 209 18.13 -8.97 -11.59
C ARG A 209 16.87 -9.39 -10.83
N LEU A 210 16.05 -8.45 -10.37
CA LEU A 210 14.81 -8.72 -9.64
C LEU A 210 13.81 -9.53 -10.48
N LEU A 211 13.72 -9.25 -11.78
CA LEU A 211 12.90 -10.04 -12.72
C LEU A 211 13.43 -11.47 -12.85
N GLY A 212 14.75 -11.64 -12.91
CA GLY A 212 15.39 -12.96 -12.91
C GLY A 212 15.09 -13.77 -11.65
N GLU A 213 15.19 -13.15 -10.47
CA GLU A 213 14.84 -13.80 -9.19
C GLU A 213 13.35 -14.20 -9.14
N TYR A 214 12.46 -13.31 -9.59
CA TYR A 214 11.02 -13.61 -9.65
C TYR A 214 10.69 -14.78 -10.59
N GLN A 215 11.35 -14.87 -11.74
CA GLN A 215 11.14 -15.94 -12.72
C GLN A 215 11.75 -17.28 -12.28
N THR A 216 12.91 -17.25 -11.63
CA THR A 216 13.61 -18.45 -11.14
C THR A 216 12.79 -19.18 -10.08
N GLY A 217 12.13 -18.44 -9.18
CA GLY A 217 11.17 -18.99 -8.20
C GLY A 217 9.90 -19.62 -8.80
N ALA A 218 9.64 -19.45 -10.10
CA ALA A 218 8.52 -20.04 -10.81
C ALA A 218 8.84 -21.37 -11.51
N THR A 219 10.11 -21.83 -11.48
CA THR A 219 10.51 -23.10 -12.09
C THR A 219 9.91 -24.28 -11.32
N VAL A 220 9.17 -25.12 -12.05
CA VAL A 220 8.40 -26.25 -11.53
C VAL A 220 9.37 -27.39 -11.18
N GLY A 221 9.50 -27.73 -9.89
CA GLY A 221 10.18 -28.97 -9.47
C GLY A 221 10.89 -28.99 -8.11
N SER A 222 11.00 -27.87 -7.38
CA SER A 222 11.68 -27.87 -6.07
C SER A 222 10.74 -28.20 -4.90
N PRO A 223 11.19 -28.96 -3.88
CA PRO A 223 10.36 -29.44 -2.76
C PRO A 223 9.91 -28.36 -1.76
N LYS A 224 10.18 -27.07 -2.01
CA LYS A 224 9.80 -25.93 -1.16
C LYS A 224 8.90 -24.95 -1.92
N ARG A 225 7.68 -25.38 -2.24
CA ARG A 225 6.69 -24.61 -3.02
C ARG A 225 6.13 -23.39 -2.28
N GLU A 226 6.07 -23.43 -0.95
CA GLU A 226 5.61 -22.31 -0.10
C GLU A 226 6.68 -21.23 0.04
N ARG A 227 7.93 -21.60 0.35
CA ARG A 227 9.05 -20.67 0.45
C ARG A 227 9.31 -19.95 -0.90
N SER A 228 9.11 -20.65 -2.02
CA SER A 228 9.20 -20.02 -3.34
C SER A 228 8.04 -19.09 -3.67
N LEU A 229 6.86 -19.26 -3.05
CA LEU A 229 5.74 -18.33 -3.18
C LEU A 229 5.97 -17.07 -2.33
N GLU A 230 6.37 -17.23 -1.07
CA GLU A 230 6.62 -16.11 -0.16
C GLU A 230 7.74 -15.19 -0.67
N THR A 231 8.87 -15.75 -1.09
CA THR A 231 9.95 -14.97 -1.69
C THR A 231 9.49 -14.29 -2.99
N ARG A 232 8.66 -14.94 -3.81
CA ARG A 232 8.07 -14.32 -5.01
C ARG A 232 7.15 -13.15 -4.67
N LEU A 233 6.38 -13.23 -3.58
CA LEU A 233 5.53 -12.12 -3.13
C LEU A 233 6.38 -10.95 -2.65
N LYS A 234 7.42 -11.21 -1.85
CA LYS A 234 8.35 -10.18 -1.37
C LYS A 234 9.12 -9.52 -2.52
N VAL A 235 9.60 -10.27 -3.51
CA VAL A 235 10.24 -9.72 -4.73
C VAL A 235 9.23 -8.96 -5.59
N GLY A 236 8.00 -9.48 -5.71
CA GLY A 236 6.91 -8.82 -6.41
C GLY A 236 6.59 -7.44 -5.83
N GLU A 237 6.63 -7.29 -4.50
CA GLU A 237 6.44 -6.01 -3.83
C GLU A 237 7.56 -5.01 -4.16
N VAL A 238 8.82 -5.45 -4.23
CA VAL A 238 9.95 -4.60 -4.65
C VAL A 238 9.73 -4.10 -6.08
N LEU A 239 9.42 -5.01 -7.00
CA LEU A 239 9.19 -4.70 -8.40
C LEU A 239 8.03 -3.72 -8.59
N MET A 240 6.99 -3.83 -7.76
CA MET A 240 5.89 -2.87 -7.71
C MET A 240 6.34 -1.49 -7.20
N ARG A 241 7.14 -1.42 -6.14
CA ARG A 241 7.63 -0.12 -5.64
C ARG A 241 8.57 0.57 -6.64
N ALA A 242 9.41 -0.19 -7.31
CA ALA A 242 10.32 0.31 -8.33
C ALA A 242 9.60 0.77 -9.61
N SER A 243 8.49 0.11 -9.99
CA SER A 243 7.71 0.48 -11.18
C SER A 243 7.01 1.84 -11.03
N ARG A 244 6.64 2.24 -9.80
CA ARG A 244 6.09 3.58 -9.50
C ARG A 244 7.05 4.72 -9.85
N LEU A 245 8.35 4.44 -9.86
CA LEU A 245 9.40 5.45 -9.87
C LEU A 245 10.11 5.55 -11.23
N THR A 246 9.91 4.58 -12.13
CA THR A 246 10.48 4.62 -13.49
C THR A 246 9.49 4.17 -14.59
N PRO A 247 8.69 5.10 -15.15
CA PRO A 247 7.65 4.79 -16.17
C PRO A 247 8.19 4.18 -17.48
N HIS A 248 9.48 4.36 -17.79
CA HIS A 248 10.09 3.94 -19.05
C HIS A 248 10.37 2.43 -19.15
N TYR A 249 10.37 1.68 -18.04
CA TYR A 249 10.64 0.23 -18.02
C TYR A 249 9.38 -0.64 -17.94
N GLY A 250 8.21 -0.10 -18.31
CA GLY A 250 6.92 -0.79 -18.14
C GLY A 250 6.82 -2.19 -18.76
N ARG A 251 7.45 -2.45 -19.91
CA ARG A 251 7.21 -3.69 -20.69
C ARG A 251 7.60 -5.01 -19.99
N PRO A 252 8.79 -5.18 -19.37
CA PRO A 252 9.16 -6.44 -18.71
C PRO A 252 8.52 -6.65 -17.33
N LEU A 253 8.10 -5.57 -16.65
CA LEU A 253 7.53 -5.60 -15.29
C LEU A 253 6.06 -6.06 -15.25
N ILE A 254 5.36 -5.91 -16.37
CA ILE A 254 3.93 -6.20 -16.51
C ILE A 254 3.62 -7.70 -16.36
N GLY A 255 4.42 -8.60 -16.95
CA GLY A 255 4.18 -10.05 -16.86
C GLY A 255 4.39 -10.61 -15.44
N VAL A 256 5.17 -9.91 -14.62
CA VAL A 256 5.54 -10.27 -13.25
C VAL A 256 4.54 -9.69 -12.24
N SER A 257 4.06 -8.47 -12.49
CA SER A 257 2.99 -7.85 -11.71
C SER A 257 1.69 -8.69 -11.75
N VAL A 258 1.37 -9.29 -12.90
CA VAL A 258 0.06 -9.89 -13.18
C VAL A 258 -0.17 -11.29 -12.54
N ARG A 259 0.86 -12.03 -12.11
CA ARG A 259 0.67 -13.45 -11.69
C ARG A 259 0.71 -13.79 -10.20
N ALA A 260 1.11 -12.88 -9.30
CA ALA A 260 1.19 -13.28 -7.88
C ALA A 260 0.93 -12.17 -6.86
N SER A 261 1.30 -10.91 -7.11
CA SER A 261 1.31 -9.88 -6.06
C SER A 261 0.42 -8.65 -6.30
N SER A 262 -0.21 -8.48 -7.48
CA SER A 262 -0.58 -7.12 -7.92
C SER A 262 -2.01 -6.89 -8.42
N PHE A 263 -3.04 -7.66 -8.08
CA PHE A 263 -4.38 -7.26 -8.51
C PHE A 263 -4.94 -6.05 -7.74
N SER A 264 -4.75 -5.98 -6.41
CA SER A 264 -5.03 -4.75 -5.63
C SER A 264 -4.25 -3.56 -6.18
N ASN A 265 -2.97 -3.78 -6.48
CA ASN A 265 -2.04 -2.70 -6.78
C ASN A 265 -1.99 -2.33 -8.27
N LEU A 266 -2.51 -3.16 -9.19
CA LEU A 266 -2.66 -2.82 -10.61
C LEU A 266 -3.79 -1.80 -10.81
N GLY A 267 -4.89 -1.92 -10.04
CA GLY A 267 -5.92 -0.89 -10.01
C GLY A 267 -5.38 0.45 -9.46
N GLU A 268 -4.55 0.41 -8.42
CA GLU A 268 -3.85 1.59 -7.88
C GLU A 268 -2.81 2.15 -8.88
N LEU A 269 -2.06 1.30 -9.57
CA LEU A 269 -1.07 1.69 -10.58
C LEU A 269 -1.73 2.34 -11.80
N CYS A 270 -2.90 1.86 -12.23
CA CYS A 270 -3.70 2.52 -13.28
C CYS A 270 -4.19 3.91 -12.85
N GLN A 271 -4.54 4.09 -11.58
CA GLN A 271 -4.90 5.39 -11.01
C GLN A 271 -3.68 6.33 -10.88
N CYS A 272 -2.54 5.83 -10.37
CA CYS A 272 -1.30 6.60 -10.19
C CYS A 272 -0.69 7.07 -11.51
N LEU A 273 -0.85 6.30 -12.59
CA LEU A 273 -0.38 6.68 -13.93
C LEU A 273 -1.31 7.69 -14.62
N ASN A 274 -2.31 8.28 -13.95
CA ASN A 274 -3.30 9.20 -14.57
C ASN A 274 -3.98 8.60 -15.81
N PHE A 275 -4.08 7.27 -15.90
CA PHE A 275 -4.52 6.57 -17.10
C PHE A 275 -3.73 6.91 -18.38
N SER A 276 -2.49 7.39 -18.25
CA SER A 276 -1.51 7.52 -19.34
C SER A 276 -0.91 6.16 -19.75
N LEU A 277 -1.73 5.12 -19.67
CA LEU A 277 -1.46 3.81 -20.24
C LEU A 277 -1.90 3.88 -21.69
N GLY A 278 -1.00 4.28 -22.60
CA GLY A 278 -1.28 4.31 -24.03
C GLY A 278 -1.55 2.91 -24.63
N PRO A 279 -0.88 2.49 -25.71
CA PRO A 279 -1.06 1.15 -26.29
C PRO A 279 -0.89 -0.02 -25.31
N LEU A 280 -0.21 0.22 -24.18
CA LEU A 280 0.00 -0.74 -23.09
C LEU A 280 -1.25 -1.00 -22.23
N ALA A 281 -2.22 -0.08 -22.13
CA ALA A 281 -3.50 -0.38 -21.49
C ALA A 281 -4.20 -1.52 -22.23
N GLN A 282 -4.23 -1.43 -23.56
CA GLN A 282 -5.05 -2.27 -24.40
C GLN A 282 -4.56 -3.73 -24.38
N GLU A 283 -3.25 -3.96 -24.53
CA GLU A 283 -2.68 -5.32 -24.52
C GLU A 283 -2.78 -6.00 -23.14
N VAL A 284 -2.56 -5.23 -22.06
CA VAL A 284 -2.53 -5.78 -20.69
C VAL A 284 -3.93 -6.00 -20.13
N LEU A 285 -4.84 -5.03 -20.31
CA LEU A 285 -6.22 -5.17 -19.85
C LEU A 285 -6.98 -6.22 -20.66
N SER A 286 -6.84 -6.24 -21.99
CA SER A 286 -7.63 -7.19 -22.78
C SER A 286 -7.06 -8.59 -22.76
N THR A 287 -5.80 -8.78 -23.16
CA THR A 287 -5.27 -10.12 -23.41
C THR A 287 -4.94 -10.86 -22.13
N CYS A 288 -4.27 -10.18 -21.18
CA CYS A 288 -3.83 -10.84 -19.95
C CYS A 288 -4.97 -11.09 -18.97
N LEU A 289 -5.80 -10.10 -18.66
CA LEU A 289 -6.89 -10.29 -17.68
C LEU A 289 -7.99 -11.22 -18.22
N THR A 290 -8.32 -11.14 -19.52
CA THR A 290 -9.29 -12.07 -20.11
C THR A 290 -8.75 -13.51 -20.13
N ALA A 291 -7.45 -13.71 -20.33
CA ALA A 291 -6.84 -15.03 -20.23
C ALA A 291 -6.86 -15.56 -18.80
N LEU A 292 -6.55 -14.73 -17.79
CA LEU A 292 -6.60 -15.14 -16.39
C LEU A 292 -8.03 -15.50 -15.95
N ILE A 293 -9.01 -14.69 -16.35
CA ILE A 293 -10.42 -14.97 -16.07
C ILE A 293 -10.87 -16.31 -16.65
N LYS A 294 -10.47 -16.62 -17.89
CA LYS A 294 -10.95 -17.82 -18.59
C LYS A 294 -10.16 -19.09 -18.31
N MET A 295 -8.87 -18.96 -18.02
CA MET A 295 -7.94 -20.10 -18.01
C MET A 295 -7.41 -20.43 -16.61
N ASP A 296 -7.53 -19.52 -15.64
CA ASP A 296 -6.93 -19.74 -14.33
C ASP A 296 -7.80 -20.64 -13.44
N LYS A 297 -7.15 -21.61 -12.80
CA LYS A 297 -7.80 -22.60 -11.94
C LYS A 297 -8.13 -22.04 -10.57
N GLU A 298 -7.31 -21.11 -10.07
CA GLU A 298 -7.44 -20.56 -8.72
C GLU A 298 -8.52 -19.47 -8.68
N ALA A 299 -9.50 -19.62 -7.78
CA ALA A 299 -10.59 -18.67 -7.64
C ALA A 299 -10.09 -17.26 -7.23
N GLU A 300 -9.04 -17.18 -6.42
CA GLU A 300 -8.43 -15.92 -5.99
C GLU A 300 -7.90 -15.11 -7.18
N VAL A 301 -7.24 -15.78 -8.14
CA VAL A 301 -6.69 -15.12 -9.33
C VAL A 301 -7.82 -14.59 -10.22
N ARG A 302 -8.90 -15.36 -10.40
CA ARG A 302 -10.07 -14.92 -11.18
C ARG A 302 -10.80 -13.75 -10.51
N ARG A 303 -11.08 -13.82 -9.20
CA ARG A 303 -11.67 -12.72 -8.41
C ARG A 303 -10.87 -11.43 -8.57
N ALA A 304 -9.56 -11.55 -8.51
CA ALA A 304 -8.66 -10.43 -8.49
C ALA A 304 -8.49 -9.81 -9.90
N ALA A 305 -8.50 -10.63 -10.96
CA ALA A 305 -8.57 -10.14 -12.34
C ALA A 305 -9.86 -9.36 -12.61
N VAL A 306 -11.00 -9.86 -12.15
CA VAL A 306 -12.30 -9.17 -12.24
C VAL A 306 -12.27 -7.84 -11.46
N HIS A 307 -11.68 -7.84 -10.27
CA HIS A 307 -11.56 -6.66 -9.44
C HIS A 307 -10.71 -5.56 -10.09
N VAL A 308 -9.61 -5.91 -10.77
CA VAL A 308 -8.82 -4.93 -11.54
C VAL A 308 -9.65 -4.30 -12.65
N ILE A 309 -10.43 -5.08 -13.40
CA ILE A 309 -11.30 -4.53 -14.44
C ILE A 309 -12.27 -3.52 -13.82
N ALA A 310 -12.87 -3.85 -12.68
CA ALA A 310 -13.77 -2.93 -11.96
C ALA A 310 -13.07 -1.62 -11.54
N LEU A 311 -11.86 -1.71 -10.97
CA LEU A 311 -11.07 -0.54 -10.54
C LEU A 311 -10.68 0.36 -11.71
N VAL A 312 -10.31 -0.23 -12.85
CA VAL A 312 -9.95 0.52 -14.05
C VAL A 312 -11.15 1.24 -14.65
N LEU A 313 -12.30 0.55 -14.78
CA LEU A 313 -13.55 1.17 -15.25
C LEU A 313 -13.98 2.33 -14.34
N ARG A 314 -13.95 2.11 -13.02
CA ARG A 314 -14.32 3.13 -12.03
C ARG A 314 -13.36 4.31 -12.04
N GLY A 315 -12.06 4.04 -12.16
CA GLY A 315 -11.02 5.07 -12.17
C GLY A 315 -11.05 5.93 -13.43
N LEU A 316 -11.29 5.33 -14.59
CA LEU A 316 -11.41 6.05 -15.87
C LEU A 316 -12.71 6.86 -15.94
N SER A 317 -13.79 6.35 -15.36
CA SER A 317 -15.10 7.00 -15.34
C SER A 317 -15.51 7.47 -16.74
N ASP A 318 -15.77 8.77 -16.94
CA ASP A 318 -16.20 9.32 -18.23
C ASP A 318 -15.14 9.23 -19.35
N LYS A 319 -13.86 8.99 -19.01
CA LYS A 319 -12.77 8.79 -19.99
C LYS A 319 -12.67 7.34 -20.49
N THR A 320 -13.46 6.42 -19.94
CA THR A 320 -13.40 4.99 -20.28
C THR A 320 -13.56 4.74 -21.78
N THR A 321 -14.52 5.41 -22.44
CA THR A 321 -14.76 5.22 -23.88
C THR A 321 -13.64 5.79 -24.76
N GLN A 322 -12.91 6.79 -24.25
CA GLN A 322 -11.77 7.40 -24.94
C GLN A 322 -10.51 6.55 -24.81
N VAL A 323 -10.29 5.95 -23.63
CA VAL A 323 -9.05 5.22 -23.31
C VAL A 323 -9.16 3.73 -23.65
N LEU A 324 -10.32 3.11 -23.42
CA LEU A 324 -10.53 1.67 -23.59
C LEU A 324 -11.43 1.32 -24.78
N GLY A 325 -11.73 2.27 -25.68
CA GLY A 325 -12.67 2.07 -26.78
C GLY A 325 -12.47 0.75 -27.55
N ASP A 326 -11.22 0.42 -27.88
CA ASP A 326 -10.88 -0.76 -28.69
C ASP A 326 -11.05 -2.09 -27.93
N VAL A 327 -10.93 -2.09 -26.60
CA VAL A 327 -10.94 -3.30 -25.76
C VAL A 327 -12.21 -3.45 -24.92
N LEU A 328 -13.06 -2.41 -24.88
CA LEU A 328 -14.24 -2.34 -24.02
C LEU A 328 -15.22 -3.49 -24.28
N LEU A 329 -15.40 -3.86 -25.55
CA LEU A 329 -16.26 -4.97 -25.95
C LEU A 329 -15.74 -6.32 -25.45
N GLU A 330 -14.42 -6.51 -25.47
CA GLU A 330 -13.78 -7.74 -25.00
C GLU A 330 -13.90 -7.86 -23.48
N LEU A 331 -13.64 -6.78 -22.75
CA LEU A 331 -13.84 -6.70 -21.29
C LEU A 331 -15.31 -6.97 -20.90
N TYR A 332 -16.27 -6.36 -21.60
CA TYR A 332 -17.69 -6.63 -21.38
C TYR A 332 -18.05 -8.11 -21.58
N ARG A 333 -17.53 -8.72 -22.65
CA ARG A 333 -17.75 -10.16 -22.93
C ARG A 333 -17.09 -11.05 -21.87
N ALA A 334 -15.91 -10.69 -21.38
CA ALA A 334 -15.22 -11.40 -20.31
C ALA A 334 -16.02 -11.35 -19.00
N LEU A 335 -16.48 -10.17 -18.59
CA LEU A 335 -17.32 -10.01 -17.39
C LEU A 335 -18.66 -10.77 -17.52
N LYS A 336 -19.31 -10.69 -18.68
CA LYS A 336 -20.53 -11.48 -18.97
C LYS A 336 -20.29 -12.99 -18.90
N TRP A 337 -19.10 -13.45 -19.29
CA TRP A 337 -18.73 -14.86 -19.16
C TRP A 337 -18.57 -15.26 -17.69
N VAL A 338 -17.89 -14.44 -16.88
CA VAL A 338 -17.75 -14.69 -15.42
C VAL A 338 -19.11 -14.84 -14.77
N VAL A 339 -20.02 -13.89 -15.02
CA VAL A 339 -21.37 -13.92 -14.43
C VAL A 339 -22.17 -15.18 -14.81
N ARG A 340 -21.90 -15.77 -15.98
CA ARG A 340 -22.64 -16.94 -16.47
C ARG A 340 -22.01 -18.27 -16.11
N SER A 341 -20.71 -18.30 -15.87
CA SER A 341 -19.94 -19.54 -15.97
C SER A 341 -18.86 -19.70 -14.92
N ASP A 342 -18.50 -18.66 -14.16
CA ASP A 342 -17.52 -18.81 -13.08
C ASP A 342 -18.16 -19.58 -11.90
N PRO A 343 -17.51 -20.63 -11.38
CA PRO A 343 -18.01 -21.36 -10.21
C PRO A 343 -17.93 -20.56 -8.91
N ASP A 344 -17.18 -19.44 -8.89
CA ASP A 344 -16.98 -18.64 -7.68
C ASP A 344 -17.98 -17.48 -7.57
N GLU A 345 -18.83 -17.51 -6.54
CA GLU A 345 -19.87 -16.49 -6.32
C GLU A 345 -19.30 -15.08 -6.09
N VAL A 346 -18.14 -14.96 -5.45
CA VAL A 346 -17.51 -13.66 -5.20
C VAL A 346 -17.03 -13.02 -6.52
N ALA A 347 -16.41 -13.81 -7.40
CA ALA A 347 -16.03 -13.37 -8.74
C ALA A 347 -17.26 -12.94 -9.56
N VAL A 348 -18.37 -13.68 -9.44
CA VAL A 348 -19.65 -13.34 -10.08
C VAL A 348 -20.18 -11.98 -9.58
N ILE A 349 -20.21 -11.76 -8.27
CA ILE A 349 -20.66 -10.48 -7.67
C ILE A 349 -19.76 -9.32 -8.14
N HIS A 350 -18.44 -9.49 -8.08
CA HIS A 350 -17.51 -8.46 -8.56
C HIS A 350 -17.69 -8.16 -10.06
N ALA A 351 -18.00 -9.18 -10.87
CA ALA A 351 -18.26 -8.98 -12.29
C ALA A 351 -19.59 -8.26 -12.55
N GLN A 352 -20.61 -8.50 -11.73
CA GLN A 352 -21.88 -7.76 -11.80
C GLN A 352 -21.67 -6.27 -11.49
N LEU A 353 -20.95 -5.95 -10.41
CA LEU A 353 -20.62 -4.57 -10.05
C LEU A 353 -19.82 -3.87 -11.16
N ALA A 354 -18.84 -4.56 -11.76
CA ALA A 354 -18.07 -4.01 -12.88
C ALA A 354 -18.94 -3.74 -14.12
N LEU A 355 -19.93 -4.60 -14.39
CA LEU A 355 -20.88 -4.41 -15.48
C LEU A 355 -21.85 -3.24 -15.23
N GLU A 356 -22.24 -3.01 -13.97
CA GLU A 356 -23.05 -1.85 -13.57
C GLU A 356 -22.29 -0.54 -13.79
N GLU A 357 -21.04 -0.47 -13.33
CA GLU A 357 -20.17 0.69 -13.58
C GLU A 357 -20.00 0.97 -15.08
N LEU A 358 -19.77 -0.09 -15.88
CA LEU A 358 -19.68 0.05 -17.33
C LEU A 358 -20.99 0.52 -17.95
N ASN A 359 -22.14 0.03 -17.49
CA ASN A 359 -23.45 0.47 -17.95
C ASN A 359 -23.67 1.95 -17.66
N ASP A 360 -23.28 2.44 -16.48
CA ASP A 360 -23.42 3.84 -16.09
C ASP A 360 -22.54 4.74 -16.95
N VAL A 361 -21.29 4.34 -17.19
CA VAL A 361 -20.38 5.03 -18.11
C VAL A 361 -20.98 5.10 -19.52
N MET A 362 -21.47 3.97 -20.05
CA MET A 362 -22.07 3.94 -21.38
C MET A 362 -23.35 4.76 -21.47
N ARG A 363 -24.19 4.78 -20.42
CA ARG A 363 -25.39 5.62 -20.37
C ARG A 363 -25.04 7.10 -20.43
N ARG A 364 -24.03 7.56 -19.69
CA ARG A 364 -23.58 8.96 -19.74
C ARG A 364 -22.98 9.33 -21.10
N PHE A 365 -22.28 8.40 -21.72
CA PHE A 365 -21.71 8.58 -23.06
C PHE A 365 -22.79 8.67 -24.14
N ILE A 366 -23.80 7.80 -24.11
CA ILE A 366 -24.90 7.76 -25.09
C ILE A 366 -25.91 8.90 -24.84
N PHE A 367 -26.17 9.23 -23.57
CA PHE A 367 -27.13 10.26 -23.14
C PHE A 367 -26.43 11.35 -22.32
N PRO A 368 -25.65 12.24 -22.97
CA PRO A 368 -24.99 13.33 -22.27
C PRO A 368 -26.02 14.31 -21.69
N GLN A 369 -25.77 14.81 -20.46
CA GLN A 369 -26.65 15.80 -19.84
C GLN A 369 -26.69 17.08 -20.69
N GLN A 370 -27.89 17.43 -21.17
CA GLN A 370 -28.09 18.68 -21.91
C GLN A 370 -27.96 19.86 -20.96
N LYS A 371 -26.94 20.69 -21.15
CA LYS A 371 -26.87 22.02 -20.53
C LYS A 371 -27.82 22.94 -21.29
N LEU A 372 -28.97 23.27 -20.68
CA LEU A 372 -29.87 24.30 -21.18
C LEU A 372 -29.22 25.68 -21.00
N GLU A 373 -28.35 26.06 -21.93
CA GLU A 373 -27.79 27.41 -21.98
C GLU A 373 -28.80 28.32 -22.69
N LYS A 374 -29.44 29.24 -21.95
CA LYS A 374 -30.30 30.27 -22.55
C LYS A 374 -29.44 31.21 -23.38
N LYS A 375 -29.42 31.01 -24.70
CA LYS A 375 -28.81 31.94 -25.65
C LYS A 375 -29.74 33.14 -25.84
N ILE A 376 -29.56 34.19 -25.05
CA ILE A 376 -30.27 35.46 -25.25
C ILE A 376 -29.59 36.16 -26.43
N VAL A 377 -30.28 36.19 -27.57
CA VAL A 377 -29.87 36.98 -28.74
C VAL A 377 -30.60 38.31 -28.65
N VAL A 378 -29.87 39.40 -28.45
CA VAL A 378 -30.41 40.76 -28.62
C VAL A 378 -30.35 41.07 -30.11
N LEU A 379 -31.51 41.17 -30.75
CA LEU A 379 -31.63 41.57 -32.15
C LEU A 379 -31.47 43.10 -32.27
N PRO A 380 -30.79 43.58 -33.34
CA PRO A 380 -30.51 45.00 -33.55
C PRO A 380 -31.73 45.85 -33.87
#